data_AF-A0AAX6NCS1-F1
#
_entry.id   AF-A0AAX6NCS1-F1
#
_cell.length_a   1.000
_cell.length_b   1.000
_cell.length_c   1.000
_cell.angle_alpha   90.00
_cell.angle_beta   90.00
_cell.angle_gamma   90.00
#
_symmetry.space_group_name_H-M   'P 1'
#
loop_
_entity.id
_entity.type
_entity.pdbx_description
1 polymer ?
#
loop_
_entity_poly.entity_id
_entity_poly.type
_entity_poly.pdbx_seq_one_letter_code
_entity_poly.pdbx_strand_id
1 'polypeptide(L)'
;MNKETNLNLILRNAKQNESRSNYLNSLSTPLASVIKESDFYISPQREIIIMDLLEKYSKRAVVKREFQGEERVFQFIKNFKRIPAHFEVFVWSALDEGPVYKLNLQWVIENFEHLWNKFNKYDLSIISKNGKVGLMVSEYPGFIDDDFVSDKVLYQVKKWGLI
;
A
#
# COMPACT_ATOMS: atom_id res chain seq x y z
N MET A 1 19.82 -18.81 17.70
CA MET A 1 18.78 -17.76 17.66
C MET A 1 18.62 -17.22 19.08
N ASN A 2 18.86 -15.93 19.28
CA ASN A 2 18.94 -15.32 20.61
C ASN A 2 17.52 -15.12 21.20
N LYS A 3 17.32 -15.31 22.52
CA LYS A 3 15.99 -15.23 23.16
C LYS A 3 15.31 -13.87 22.96
N GLU A 4 16.08 -12.78 22.98
CA GLU A 4 15.58 -11.42 22.74
C GLU A 4 15.08 -11.22 21.31
N THR A 5 15.78 -11.78 20.31
CA THR A 5 15.35 -11.74 18.91
C THR A 5 14.02 -12.48 18.70
N ASN A 6 13.81 -13.59 19.42
CA ASN A 6 12.56 -14.33 19.38
C ASN A 6 11.41 -13.58 20.05
N LEU A 7 11.64 -12.95 21.21
CA LEU A 7 10.62 -12.15 21.89
C LEU A 7 10.17 -10.97 21.03
N ASN A 8 11.12 -10.27 20.40
CA ASN A 8 10.83 -9.16 19.49
C ASN A 8 10.01 -9.60 18.27
N LEU A 9 10.30 -10.78 17.72
CA LEU A 9 9.55 -11.33 16.60
C LEU A 9 8.10 -11.69 16.99
N ILE A 10 7.91 -12.30 18.16
CA ILE A 10 6.58 -12.65 18.68
C ILE A 10 5.73 -11.38 18.86
N LEU A 11 6.29 -10.34 19.49
CA LEU A 11 5.58 -9.08 19.71
C LEU A 11 5.22 -8.39 18.39
N ARG A 12 6.13 -8.38 17.41
CA ARG A 12 5.85 -7.83 16.08
C ARG A 12 4.75 -8.60 15.36
N ASN A 13 4.79 -9.93 15.40
CA ASN A 13 3.75 -10.76 14.80
C ASN A 13 2.38 -10.54 15.47
N ALA A 14 2.34 -10.34 16.79
CA ALA A 14 1.11 -10.00 17.49
C ALA A 14 0.53 -8.67 16.99
N LYS A 15 1.35 -7.61 16.92
CA LYS A 15 0.95 -6.29 16.39
C LYS A 15 0.46 -6.37 14.94
N GLN A 16 1.13 -7.16 14.09
CA GLN A 16 0.72 -7.38 12.70
C GLN A 16 -0.65 -8.05 12.58
N ASN A 17 -0.94 -9.03 13.44
CA ASN A 17 -2.23 -9.69 13.45
C ASN A 17 -3.35 -8.79 14.01
N GLU A 18 -3.03 -7.94 14.99
CA GLU A 18 -3.94 -6.92 15.50
C GLU A 18 -4.25 -5.88 14.41
N SER A 19 -3.22 -5.33 13.76
CA SER A 19 -3.37 -4.42 12.61
C SER A 19 -4.24 -5.02 11.51
N ARG A 20 -4.01 -6.31 11.15
CA ARG A 20 -4.85 -7.04 10.20
C ARG A 20 -6.31 -7.10 10.63
N SER A 21 -6.57 -7.41 11.90
CA SER A 21 -7.92 -7.53 12.45
C SER A 21 -8.65 -6.18 12.42
N ASN A 22 -7.95 -5.12 12.81
CA ASN A 22 -8.47 -3.76 12.78
C ASN A 22 -8.78 -3.29 11.35
N TYR A 23 -7.89 -3.60 10.40
CA TYR A 23 -8.10 -3.29 8.99
C TYR A 23 -9.33 -4.04 8.43
N LEU A 24 -9.45 -5.34 8.67
CA LEU A 24 -10.60 -6.14 8.22
C LEU A 24 -11.93 -5.61 8.78
N ASN A 25 -11.95 -5.21 10.06
CA ASN A 25 -13.14 -4.64 10.70
C ASN A 25 -13.54 -3.26 10.16
N SER A 26 -12.62 -2.56 9.50
CA SER A 26 -12.88 -1.25 8.89
C SER A 26 -13.49 -1.31 7.51
N LEU A 27 -13.38 -2.46 6.84
CA LEU A 27 -13.87 -2.67 5.49
C LEU A 27 -15.33 -3.14 5.51
N SER A 28 -16.03 -2.93 4.40
CA SER A 28 -17.33 -3.55 4.18
C SER A 28 -17.19 -5.08 4.12
N THR A 29 -18.23 -5.82 4.51
CA THR A 29 -18.21 -7.30 4.55
C THR A 29 -17.72 -7.95 3.25
N PRO A 30 -18.14 -7.50 2.04
CA PRO A 30 -17.65 -8.07 0.79
C PRO A 30 -16.13 -7.92 0.62
N LEU A 31 -15.59 -6.73 0.92
CA LEU A 31 -14.15 -6.46 0.79
C LEU A 31 -13.34 -7.20 1.86
N ALA A 32 -13.84 -7.21 3.10
CA ALA A 32 -13.23 -7.92 4.21
C ALA A 32 -13.11 -9.42 3.91
N SER A 33 -14.10 -10.05 3.26
CA SER A 33 -14.03 -11.48 2.89
C SER A 33 -12.87 -11.75 1.94
N VAL A 34 -12.72 -10.95 0.88
CA VAL A 34 -11.64 -11.10 -0.10
C VAL A 34 -10.27 -10.94 0.56
N ILE A 35 -10.09 -9.91 1.39
CA ILE A 35 -8.82 -9.71 2.10
C ILE A 35 -8.57 -10.84 3.12
N LYS A 36 -9.61 -11.33 3.80
CA LYS A 36 -9.48 -12.41 4.78
C LYS A 36 -9.03 -13.72 4.16
N GLU A 37 -9.51 -14.01 2.95
CA GLU A 37 -9.20 -15.21 2.16
C GLU A 37 -7.88 -15.08 1.37
N SER A 38 -7.35 -13.87 1.22
CA SER A 38 -6.08 -13.63 0.53
C SER A 38 -4.86 -14.16 1.32
N ASP A 39 -3.84 -14.56 0.57
CA ASP A 39 -2.52 -14.84 1.12
C ASP A 39 -1.96 -13.56 1.77
N PHE A 40 -1.42 -13.69 2.98
CA PHE A 40 -0.74 -12.60 3.66
C PHE A 40 0.53 -13.07 4.37
N TYR A 41 1.45 -12.13 4.54
CA TYR A 41 2.77 -12.38 5.11
C TYR A 41 3.02 -11.44 6.29
N ILE A 42 3.45 -12.03 7.40
CA ILE A 42 3.92 -11.35 8.61
C ILE A 42 5.44 -11.54 8.74
N SER A 43 6.05 -10.96 9.76
CA SER A 43 7.50 -11.09 9.97
C SER A 43 7.92 -12.54 10.28
N PRO A 44 9.10 -12.96 9.80
CA PRO A 44 10.10 -12.19 9.03
C PRO A 44 9.86 -12.16 7.50
N GLN A 45 8.95 -12.99 6.97
CA GLN A 45 8.73 -13.11 5.52
C GLN A 45 8.28 -11.78 4.90
N ARG A 46 7.48 -11.00 5.63
CA ARG A 46 7.10 -9.63 5.26
C ARG A 46 8.30 -8.78 4.87
N GLU A 47 9.31 -8.69 5.72
CA GLU A 47 10.48 -7.84 5.49
C GLU A 47 11.27 -8.32 4.28
N ILE A 48 11.41 -9.64 4.11
CA ILE A 48 12.09 -10.23 2.95
C ILE A 48 11.38 -9.81 1.65
N ILE A 49 10.05 -9.92 1.62
CA ILE A 49 9.24 -9.53 0.45
C ILE A 49 9.37 -8.02 0.18
N ILE A 50 9.22 -7.18 1.22
CA ILE A 50 9.29 -5.73 1.06
C ILE A 50 10.68 -5.32 0.55
N MET A 51 11.76 -5.84 1.13
CA MET A 51 13.12 -5.51 0.71
C MET A 51 13.37 -5.87 -0.75
N ASP A 52 12.97 -7.08 -1.18
CA ASP A 52 13.09 -7.53 -2.57
C ASP A 52 12.26 -6.64 -3.53
N LEU A 53 11.04 -6.27 -3.16
CA LEU A 53 10.19 -5.40 -3.99
C LEU A 53 10.73 -3.96 -4.07
N LEU A 54 11.26 -3.41 -2.98
CA LEU A 54 11.87 -2.09 -2.96
C LEU A 54 13.17 -2.05 -3.77
N GLU A 55 13.97 -3.12 -3.77
CA GLU A 55 15.15 -3.23 -4.63
C GLU A 55 14.76 -3.30 -6.12
N LYS A 56 13.67 -3.98 -6.45
CA LYS A 56 13.13 -3.99 -7.83
C LYS A 56 12.59 -2.63 -8.23
N TYR A 57 11.94 -1.92 -7.32
CA TYR A 57 11.41 -0.57 -7.52
C TYR A 57 12.53 0.45 -7.80
N SER A 58 13.66 0.38 -7.08
CA SER A 58 14.75 1.35 -7.23
C SER A 58 15.34 1.41 -8.65
N LYS A 59 15.14 0.35 -9.44
CA LYS A 59 15.59 0.22 -10.84
C LYS A 59 14.55 0.72 -11.85
N ARG A 60 13.41 1.27 -11.42
CA ARG A 60 12.30 1.66 -12.30
C ARG A 60 12.30 3.15 -12.63
N ALA A 61 11.91 3.47 -13.87
CA ALA A 61 11.48 4.81 -14.23
C ALA A 61 10.06 5.04 -13.67
N VAL A 62 9.94 5.97 -12.74
CA VAL A 62 8.70 6.22 -11.99
C VAL A 62 8.10 7.55 -12.42
N VAL A 63 6.82 7.53 -12.78
CA VAL A 63 6.04 8.76 -12.95
C VAL A 63 5.52 9.17 -11.58
N LYS A 64 5.86 10.40 -11.18
CA LYS A 64 5.40 11.02 -9.93
C LYS A 64 4.37 12.09 -10.25
N ARG A 65 3.27 12.13 -9.49
CA ARG A 65 2.25 13.17 -9.55
C ARG A 65 1.85 13.55 -8.14
N GLU A 66 1.61 14.84 -7.94
CA GLU A 66 1.16 15.39 -6.67
C GLU A 66 -0.26 15.94 -6.82
N PHE A 67 -1.05 15.78 -5.77
CA PHE A 67 -2.46 16.13 -5.75
C PHE A 67 -2.82 16.87 -4.46
N GLN A 68 -3.78 17.77 -4.59
CA GLN A 68 -4.47 18.41 -3.48
C GLN A 68 -5.85 17.74 -3.36
N GLY A 69 -6.07 17.02 -2.26
CA GLY A 69 -7.31 16.28 -1.99
C GLY A 69 -7.32 14.84 -2.52
N GLU A 70 -7.92 13.95 -1.73
CA GLU A 70 -8.05 12.51 -2.01
C GLU A 70 -8.83 12.25 -3.31
N GLU A 71 -9.88 13.02 -3.58
CA GLU A 71 -10.74 12.82 -4.76
C GLU A 71 -9.93 12.85 -6.06
N ARG A 72 -8.94 13.74 -6.15
CA ARG A 72 -8.08 13.80 -7.33
C ARG A 72 -7.18 12.58 -7.46
N VAL A 73 -6.77 11.98 -6.34
CA VAL A 73 -6.03 10.71 -6.31
C VAL A 73 -6.93 9.58 -6.81
N PHE A 74 -8.17 9.51 -6.32
CA PHE A 74 -9.14 8.50 -6.76
C PHE A 74 -9.42 8.60 -8.25
N GLN A 75 -9.69 9.80 -8.76
CA GLN A 75 -9.90 10.03 -10.19
C GLN A 75 -8.65 9.67 -11.00
N PHE A 76 -7.46 9.99 -10.52
CA PHE A 76 -6.21 9.64 -11.21
C PHE A 76 -6.06 8.12 -11.36
N ILE A 77 -6.35 7.36 -10.30
CA ILE A 77 -6.20 5.90 -10.28
C ILE A 77 -7.30 5.20 -11.08
N LYS A 78 -8.56 5.65 -10.96
CA LYS A 78 -9.70 5.14 -11.75
C LYS A 78 -9.51 5.33 -13.26
N ASN A 79 -8.73 6.32 -13.68
CA ASN A 79 -8.48 6.63 -15.08
C ASN A 79 -7.33 5.83 -15.73
N PHE A 80 -6.74 4.85 -15.05
CA PHE A 80 -5.80 3.94 -15.69
C PHE A 80 -6.51 3.13 -16.78
N LYS A 81 -6.11 3.35 -18.04
CA LYS A 81 -6.67 2.71 -19.23
C LYS A 81 -6.24 1.26 -19.38
N ARG A 82 -5.07 0.89 -18.85
CA ARG A 82 -4.52 -0.47 -18.99
C ARG A 82 -4.07 -1.02 -17.64
N ILE A 83 -4.92 -1.87 -17.09
CA ILE A 83 -4.65 -2.63 -15.87
C ILE A 83 -4.60 -4.12 -16.25
N PRO A 84 -3.47 -4.82 -16.08
CA PRO A 84 -3.39 -6.24 -16.37
C PRO A 84 -4.26 -7.09 -15.42
N ALA A 85 -5.31 -7.73 -15.95
CA ALA A 85 -6.33 -8.45 -15.17
C ALA A 85 -5.81 -9.63 -14.33
N HIS A 86 -4.66 -10.21 -14.66
CA HIS A 86 -4.10 -11.39 -14.00
C HIS A 86 -2.80 -11.11 -13.23
N PHE A 87 -2.47 -9.85 -12.98
CA PHE A 87 -1.26 -9.54 -12.23
C PHE A 87 -1.52 -9.68 -10.73
N GLU A 88 -0.77 -10.58 -10.10
CA GLU A 88 -0.66 -10.64 -8.65
C GLU A 88 0.26 -9.51 -8.15
N VAL A 89 -0.20 -8.81 -7.13
CA VAL A 89 0.49 -7.70 -6.49
C VAL A 89 0.57 -7.92 -4.99
N PHE A 90 1.63 -7.37 -4.39
CA PHE A 90 1.81 -7.27 -2.97
C PHE A 90 1.37 -5.89 -2.51
N VAL A 91 0.50 -5.85 -1.50
CA VAL A 91 -0.10 -4.63 -0.96
C VAL A 91 0.26 -4.49 0.50
N TRP A 92 0.81 -3.35 0.90
CA TRP A 92 1.16 -3.08 2.30
C TRP A 92 1.15 -1.60 2.65
N SER A 93 1.00 -1.31 3.95
CA SER A 93 1.21 0.00 4.53
C SER A 93 2.63 0.14 5.07
N ALA A 94 3.28 1.28 4.83
CA ALA A 94 4.67 1.50 5.28
C ALA A 94 4.77 1.77 6.79
N LEU A 95 3.78 2.44 7.38
CA LEU A 95 3.86 2.94 8.76
C LEU A 95 3.37 1.95 9.82
N ASP A 96 2.37 1.12 9.52
CA ASP A 96 1.60 0.43 10.56
C ASP A 96 2.14 -0.96 10.98
N GLU A 97 3.36 -1.30 10.59
CA GLU A 97 3.96 -2.65 10.69
C GLU A 97 3.09 -3.78 10.09
N GLY A 98 1.87 -3.51 9.59
CA GLY A 98 0.86 -4.48 9.18
C GLY A 98 1.31 -5.45 8.08
N PRO A 99 0.57 -6.55 7.86
CA PRO A 99 0.99 -7.61 6.96
C PRO A 99 1.12 -7.11 5.51
N VAL A 100 1.84 -7.88 4.70
CA VAL A 100 1.81 -7.74 3.25
C VAL A 100 0.76 -8.70 2.71
N TYR A 101 -0.22 -8.19 1.97
CA TYR A 101 -1.26 -8.99 1.32
C TYR A 101 -0.86 -9.28 -0.13
N LYS A 102 -1.19 -10.46 -0.63
CA LYS A 102 -1.04 -10.81 -2.04
C LYS A 102 -2.42 -10.85 -2.68
N LEU A 103 -2.64 -9.96 -3.64
CA LEU A 103 -3.95 -9.67 -4.20
C LEU A 103 -3.90 -9.58 -5.72
N ASN A 104 -5.07 -9.62 -6.35
CA ASN A 104 -5.21 -9.33 -7.78
C ASN A 104 -5.16 -7.81 -8.03
N LEU A 105 -4.34 -7.37 -8.98
CA LEU A 105 -4.16 -5.95 -9.30
C LEU A 105 -5.45 -5.27 -9.75
N GLN A 106 -6.21 -5.91 -10.64
CA GLN A 106 -7.46 -5.34 -11.15
C GLN A 106 -8.43 -5.06 -10.00
N TRP A 107 -8.62 -6.06 -9.14
CA TRP A 107 -9.47 -5.93 -7.96
C TRP A 107 -8.98 -4.81 -7.02
N VAL A 108 -7.66 -4.71 -6.78
CA VAL A 108 -7.10 -3.65 -5.94
C VAL A 108 -7.38 -2.26 -6.52
N ILE A 109 -7.25 -2.07 -7.83
CA ILE A 109 -7.50 -0.77 -8.46
C ILE A 109 -8.99 -0.42 -8.44
N GLU A 110 -9.87 -1.37 -8.73
CA GLU A 110 -11.33 -1.17 -8.69
C GLU A 110 -11.83 -0.79 -7.29
N ASN A 111 -11.20 -1.33 -6.25
CA ASN A 111 -11.58 -1.10 -4.86
C ASN A 111 -10.65 -0.11 -4.14
N PHE A 112 -9.79 0.59 -4.87
CA PHE A 112 -8.70 1.39 -4.28
C PHE A 112 -9.20 2.40 -3.25
N GLU A 113 -10.31 3.08 -3.51
CA GLU A 113 -10.90 4.08 -2.61
C GLU A 113 -11.27 3.52 -1.24
N HIS A 114 -11.73 2.27 -1.18
CA HIS A 114 -12.05 1.60 0.07
C HIS A 114 -10.81 1.01 0.75
N LEU A 115 -9.83 0.59 -0.05
CA LEU A 115 -8.58 0.04 0.44
C LEU A 115 -7.69 1.13 1.02
N TRP A 116 -7.59 2.30 0.39
CA TRP A 116 -6.80 3.45 0.85
C TRP A 116 -7.60 4.30 1.85
N ASN A 117 -7.64 3.82 3.09
CA ASN A 117 -8.45 4.39 4.18
C ASN A 117 -7.58 4.74 5.38
N LYS A 118 -8.16 5.20 6.49
CA LYS A 118 -7.45 5.67 7.69
C LYS A 118 -6.33 4.75 8.24
N PHE A 119 -6.32 3.45 7.92
CA PHE A 119 -5.29 2.49 8.35
C PHE A 119 -4.06 2.41 7.43
N ASN A 120 -4.17 2.89 6.20
CA ASN A 120 -3.06 2.87 5.23
C ASN A 120 -2.99 4.12 4.36
N LYS A 121 -3.75 5.16 4.73
CA LYS A 121 -3.83 6.43 4.02
C LYS A 121 -2.49 7.11 3.91
N TYR A 122 -1.65 6.97 4.93
CA TYR A 122 -0.33 7.60 4.96
C TYR A 122 0.62 7.06 3.90
N ASP A 123 0.60 5.75 3.66
CA ASP A 123 1.47 5.11 2.68
C ASP A 123 0.86 3.76 2.29
N LEU A 124 0.37 3.65 1.06
CA LEU A 124 -0.10 2.39 0.48
C LEU A 124 0.78 2.04 -0.72
N SER A 125 1.45 0.90 -0.64
CA SER A 125 2.27 0.35 -1.71
C SER A 125 1.58 -0.85 -2.34
N ILE A 126 1.54 -0.90 -3.67
CA ILE A 126 0.96 -1.96 -4.49
C ILE A 126 2.00 -2.31 -5.56
N ILE A 127 2.69 -3.44 -5.44
CA ILE A 127 3.78 -3.79 -6.36
C ILE A 127 3.65 -5.23 -6.84
N SER A 128 3.74 -5.44 -8.14
CA SER A 128 3.79 -6.79 -8.74
C SER A 128 5.02 -7.59 -8.29
N LYS A 129 4.91 -8.93 -8.22
CA LYS A 129 6.01 -9.82 -7.80
C LYS A 129 7.35 -9.58 -8.53
N ASN A 130 7.29 -9.25 -9.82
CA ASN A 130 8.47 -8.96 -10.65
C ASN A 130 8.88 -7.48 -10.64
N GLY A 131 8.16 -6.65 -9.88
CA GLY A 131 8.35 -5.21 -9.75
C GLY A 131 8.12 -4.41 -11.03
N LYS A 132 7.58 -5.00 -12.11
CA LYS A 132 7.40 -4.32 -13.41
C LYS A 132 6.23 -3.33 -13.40
N VAL A 133 5.25 -3.60 -12.55
CA VAL A 133 4.06 -2.78 -12.34
C VAL A 133 3.99 -2.41 -10.87
N GLY A 134 3.67 -1.15 -10.58
CA GLY A 134 3.34 -0.74 -9.24
C GLY A 134 2.80 0.67 -9.12
N LEU A 135 2.22 0.90 -7.95
CA LEU A 135 1.56 2.12 -7.49
C LEU A 135 1.95 2.33 -6.03
N MET A 136 2.40 3.52 -5.68
CA MET A 136 2.56 3.94 -4.29
C MET A 136 1.81 5.24 -4.10
N VAL A 137 1.04 5.35 -3.02
CA VAL A 137 0.27 6.53 -2.67
C VAL A 137 0.63 6.93 -1.26
N SER A 138 1.08 8.17 -1.10
CA SER A 138 1.56 8.70 0.19
C SER A 138 0.83 10.00 0.52
N GLU A 139 0.41 10.15 1.77
CA GLU A 139 -0.05 11.41 2.36
C GLU A 139 1.11 12.06 3.12
N TYR A 140 1.34 13.36 2.91
CA TYR A 140 2.38 14.09 3.63
C TYR A 140 1.99 15.57 3.79
N PRO A 141 2.46 16.23 4.86
CA PRO A 141 2.32 17.68 4.99
C PRO A 141 3.19 18.37 3.95
N GLY A 142 2.65 19.39 3.29
CA GLY A 142 3.38 20.12 2.27
C GLY A 142 3.00 21.59 2.14
N PHE A 143 3.83 22.32 1.39
CA PHE A 143 3.67 23.74 1.10
C PHE A 143 3.08 23.92 -0.31
N ILE A 144 2.18 24.89 -0.48
CA ILE A 144 1.70 25.32 -1.79
C ILE A 144 2.29 26.71 -2.03
N ASP A 145 3.01 26.89 -3.13
CA ASP A 145 3.85 28.08 -3.39
C ASP A 145 3.12 29.43 -3.26
N ASP A 146 1.78 29.46 -3.35
CA ASP A 146 0.94 30.66 -3.24
C ASP A 146 0.14 30.78 -1.93
N ASP A 147 0.32 29.89 -0.96
CA ASP A 147 -0.42 29.90 0.31
C ASP A 147 0.54 29.78 1.50
N PHE A 148 0.60 30.80 2.36
CA PHE A 148 1.49 30.84 3.54
C PHE A 148 1.11 29.81 4.64
N VAL A 149 0.17 28.92 4.36
CA VAL A 149 -0.27 27.86 5.27
C VAL A 149 0.57 26.60 5.02
N SER A 150 1.55 26.35 5.90
CA SER A 150 2.50 25.22 5.82
C SER A 150 1.90 23.83 6.07
N ASP A 151 0.60 23.75 6.36
CA ASP A 151 -0.02 22.56 6.95
C ASP A 151 -1.08 21.94 6.02
N LYS A 152 -0.98 22.16 4.71
CA LYS A 152 -1.89 21.52 3.77
C LYS A 152 -1.48 20.09 3.51
N VAL A 153 -2.45 19.19 3.61
CA VAL A 153 -2.29 17.77 3.32
C VAL A 153 -2.17 17.58 1.80
N LEU A 154 -1.02 17.08 1.36
CA LEU A 154 -0.73 16.75 -0.03
C LEU A 154 -0.65 15.23 -0.20
N TYR A 155 -0.89 14.81 -1.44
CA TYR A 155 -0.85 13.42 -1.83
C TYR A 155 0.12 13.22 -2.98
N GLN A 156 1.02 12.25 -2.84
CA GLN A 156 1.95 11.87 -3.89
C GLN A 156 1.58 10.48 -4.41
N VAL A 157 1.38 10.37 -5.72
CA VAL A 157 1.20 9.10 -6.40
C VAL A 157 2.43 8.82 -7.25
N LYS A 158 3.07 7.68 -7.01
CA LYS A 158 4.15 7.12 -7.84
C LYS A 158 3.58 5.94 -8.61
N LYS A 159 3.72 5.92 -9.93
CA LYS A 159 3.31 4.77 -10.75
C LYS A 159 4.34 4.39 -11.80
N TRP A 160 4.37 3.12 -12.15
CA TRP A 160 5.13 2.58 -13.28
C TRP A 160 4.44 1.32 -13.80
N GLY A 161 4.55 1.07 -15.11
CA GLY A 161 3.88 -0.06 -15.76
C GLY A 161 2.35 0.01 -15.79
N LEU A 162 1.75 1.11 -15.31
CA LEU A 162 0.32 1.44 -15.37
C LEU A 162 0.13 2.63 -16.32
N ILE A 163 -0.84 2.53 -17.24
CA ILE A 163 -1.16 3.56 -18.24
C ILE A 163 -2.60 3.98 -18.05
#